data_AF-A0A239C8X4-F1
#
_entry.id   AF-A0A239C8X4-F1
#
_cell.length_a   1.000
_cell.length_b   1.000
_cell.length_c   1.000
_cell.angle_alpha   90.00
_cell.angle_beta   90.00
_cell.angle_gamma   90.00
#
_symmetry.space_group_name_H-M   'P 1'
#
loop_
_entity.id
_entity.type
_entity.pdbx_description
1 polymer ?
#
loop_
_entity_poly.entity_id
_entity_poly.type
_entity_poly.pdbx_seq_one_letter_code
_entity_poly.pdbx_strand_id
1 'polypeptide(L)'
;MPPLYSAPSILILGGTTDARLLAAALAEQGGRRVELSLAGRTKAPLAMPVPTRVGGFGGVAGLADYLRAGGFSLLVDATHPFAARISANAVQAAGLADVPLISLHRPGWEAQAGDDWRMVADVPAAVAALGAAAARVFVTLGRQEVAPLLAAPQHHYLIRSVDPIDPPLPLPHLQCLLDRGPFSLEGELALLRHHRISHILSKNSGGEAARAKLDAARALGIPVIMVARPDKPAGLRVDSVAGVLGLLHQPGPAMARGV
;
A
#
# COMPACT_ATOMS: atom_id res chain seq x y z
N MET A 1 26.83 7.23 -8.92
CA MET A 1 25.49 7.83 -8.78
C MET A 1 25.64 9.31 -8.46
N PRO A 2 24.96 10.22 -9.16
CA PRO A 2 24.90 11.62 -8.76
C PRO A 2 24.25 11.73 -7.36
N PRO A 3 24.57 12.78 -6.59
CA PRO A 3 24.00 12.96 -5.26
C PRO A 3 22.48 13.14 -5.31
N LEU A 4 21.74 12.43 -4.46
CA LEU A 4 20.28 12.53 -4.38
C LEU A 4 19.78 13.92 -3.90
N TYR A 5 20.63 14.71 -3.22
CA TYR A 5 20.25 15.99 -2.63
C TYR A 5 19.87 17.07 -3.65
N SER A 6 20.40 16.97 -4.88
CA SER A 6 20.17 17.96 -5.92
C SER A 6 18.97 17.65 -6.80
N ALA A 7 18.17 16.60 -6.55
CA ALA A 7 17.07 16.19 -7.42
C ALA A 7 16.01 17.30 -7.58
N PRO A 8 16.01 18.10 -8.69
CA PRO A 8 15.07 19.21 -8.82
C PRO A 8 13.67 18.75 -9.21
N SER A 9 13.51 17.50 -9.68
CA SER A 9 12.26 16.95 -10.21
C SER A 9 12.04 15.52 -9.73
N ILE A 10 10.96 15.29 -8.99
CA ILE A 10 10.65 14.02 -8.32
C ILE A 10 9.29 13.50 -8.81
N LEU A 11 9.28 12.25 -9.28
CA LEU A 11 8.04 11.49 -9.52
C LEU A 11 7.81 10.54 -8.34
N ILE A 12 6.63 10.61 -7.72
CA ILE A 12 6.23 9.71 -6.63
C ILE A 12 5.16 8.75 -7.16
N LEU A 13 5.44 7.44 -7.18
CA LEU A 13 4.42 6.42 -7.40
C LEU A 13 3.65 6.21 -6.08
N GLY A 14 2.36 6.53 -6.08
CA GLY A 14 1.58 6.70 -4.86
C GLY A 14 0.39 5.74 -4.68
N GLY A 15 -0.56 6.17 -3.85
CA GLY A 15 -1.73 5.40 -3.44
C GLY A 15 -1.69 4.92 -1.99
N THR A 16 -0.75 5.42 -1.20
CA THR A 16 -0.61 5.14 0.24
C THR A 16 -0.66 6.45 1.05
N THR A 17 -0.90 6.34 2.35
CA THR A 17 -0.77 7.48 3.27
C THR A 17 0.66 8.02 3.25
N ASP A 18 1.67 7.15 3.17
CA ASP A 18 3.08 7.56 3.18
C ASP A 18 3.44 8.38 1.94
N ALA A 19 2.93 8.00 0.77
CA ALA A 19 3.09 8.78 -0.46
C ALA A 19 2.47 10.19 -0.34
N ARG A 20 1.31 10.29 0.32
CA ARG A 20 0.64 11.58 0.59
C ARG A 20 1.47 12.45 1.53
N LEU A 21 1.96 11.86 2.62
CA LEU A 21 2.76 12.56 3.62
C LEU A 21 4.10 13.03 3.03
N LEU A 22 4.76 12.20 2.22
CA LEU A 22 5.97 12.58 1.50
C LEU A 22 5.71 13.72 0.52
N ALA A 23 4.65 13.64 -0.28
CA ALA A 23 4.29 14.70 -1.22
C ALA A 23 3.97 16.02 -0.51
N ALA A 24 3.27 15.97 0.63
CA ALA A 24 2.98 17.16 1.44
C ALA A 24 4.26 17.82 1.97
N ALA A 25 5.13 17.02 2.59
CA ALA A 25 6.39 17.52 3.14
C ALA A 25 7.29 18.14 2.05
N LEU A 26 7.38 17.52 0.88
CA LEU A 26 8.17 18.08 -0.23
C LEU A 26 7.55 19.36 -0.82
N ALA A 27 6.21 19.46 -0.84
CA ALA A 27 5.52 20.68 -1.28
C ALA A 27 5.76 21.84 -0.31
N GLU A 28 5.67 21.58 1.01
CA GLU A 28 5.92 22.57 2.06
C GLU A 28 7.37 23.08 2.04
N GLN A 29 8.34 22.21 1.76
CA GLN A 29 9.75 22.59 1.66
C GLN A 29 10.05 23.46 0.43
N GLY A 30 9.29 23.30 -0.65
CA GLY A 30 9.52 24.00 -1.91
C GLY A 30 10.85 23.64 -2.59
N GLY A 31 11.21 24.40 -3.63
CA GLY A 31 12.48 24.27 -4.34
C GLY A 31 12.62 23.03 -5.24
N ARG A 32 11.58 22.19 -5.34
CA ARG A 32 11.54 20.99 -6.20
C ARG A 32 10.22 20.91 -6.96
N ARG A 33 10.27 20.46 -8.20
CA ARG A 33 9.10 19.99 -8.94
C ARG A 33 8.74 18.61 -8.41
N VAL A 34 7.52 18.46 -7.90
CA VAL A 34 7.02 17.18 -7.39
C VAL A 34 5.76 16.82 -8.16
N GLU A 35 5.69 15.59 -8.65
CA GLU A 35 4.48 15.03 -9.25
C GLU A 35 4.16 13.69 -8.60
N LEU A 36 2.88 13.48 -8.30
CA LEU A 36 2.38 12.21 -7.78
C LEU A 36 1.64 11.44 -8.87
N SER A 37 1.89 10.13 -8.96
CA SER A 37 1.17 9.23 -9.85
C SER A 37 0.29 8.25 -9.10
N LEU A 38 -1.01 8.28 -9.38
CA LEU A 38 -2.00 7.33 -8.88
C LEU A 38 -2.43 6.33 -9.96
N ALA A 39 -2.66 5.09 -9.57
CA ALA A 39 -3.12 4.05 -10.49
C ALA A 39 -4.60 4.21 -10.94
N GLY A 40 -5.37 5.14 -10.37
CA GLY A 40 -6.80 5.31 -10.67
C GLY A 40 -7.70 4.20 -10.12
N ARG A 41 -7.28 3.54 -9.03
CA ARG A 41 -8.03 2.42 -8.44
C ARG A 41 -9.23 2.86 -7.61
N THR A 42 -9.29 4.14 -7.22
CA THR A 42 -10.44 4.73 -6.52
C THR A 42 -11.18 5.71 -7.42
N LYS A 43 -12.52 5.70 -7.41
CA LYS A 43 -13.33 6.62 -8.24
C LYS A 43 -13.10 8.10 -7.86
N ALA A 44 -12.99 8.37 -6.56
CA ALA A 44 -12.71 9.70 -6.02
C ALA A 44 -11.49 9.64 -5.07
N PRO A 45 -10.25 9.75 -5.60
CA PRO A 45 -9.08 9.85 -4.74
C PRO A 45 -9.14 11.13 -3.90
N LEU A 46 -8.50 11.11 -2.73
CA LEU A 46 -8.33 12.32 -1.92
C LEU A 46 -7.54 13.37 -2.69
N ALA A 47 -7.83 14.65 -2.44
CA ALA A 47 -7.03 15.75 -2.97
C ALA A 47 -5.57 15.60 -2.50
N MET A 48 -4.63 15.85 -3.41
CA MET A 48 -3.20 15.70 -3.16
C MET A 48 -2.53 17.08 -3.18
N PRO A 49 -1.49 17.29 -2.35
CA PRO A 49 -0.84 18.59 -2.18
C PRO A 49 0.07 19.00 -3.34
N VAL A 50 0.15 18.18 -4.40
CA VAL A 50 1.05 18.35 -5.55
C VAL A 50 0.31 17.98 -6.84
N PRO A 51 0.79 18.45 -8.02
CA PRO A 51 0.30 17.97 -9.31
C PRO A 51 0.22 16.45 -9.34
N THR A 52 -0.94 15.92 -9.75
CA THR A 52 -1.23 14.50 -9.68
C THR A 52 -1.73 13.98 -11.01
N ARG A 53 -1.06 12.95 -11.54
CA ARG A 53 -1.53 12.17 -12.69
C ARG A 53 -2.27 10.92 -12.24
N VAL A 54 -3.23 10.49 -13.07
CA VAL A 54 -4.01 9.27 -12.83
C VAL A 54 -3.96 8.36 -14.07
N GLY A 55 -3.64 7.08 -13.86
CA GLY A 55 -3.63 6.08 -14.91
C GLY A 55 -2.33 5.27 -14.98
N GLY A 56 -2.31 4.24 -15.82
CA GLY A 56 -1.11 3.45 -16.07
C GLY A 56 -0.05 4.22 -16.86
N PHE A 57 1.14 3.63 -16.97
CA PHE A 57 2.24 4.13 -17.81
C PHE A 57 2.44 3.33 -19.09
N GLY A 58 1.69 2.24 -19.31
CA GLY A 58 1.95 1.34 -20.45
C GLY A 58 3.10 0.34 -20.22
N GLY A 59 3.37 -0.02 -18.97
CA GLY A 59 4.41 -0.99 -18.61
C GLY A 59 5.77 -0.33 -18.31
N VAL A 60 6.85 -1.10 -18.44
CA VAL A 60 8.22 -0.67 -18.13
C VAL A 60 8.68 0.42 -19.09
N ALA A 61 8.56 0.19 -20.40
CA ALA A 61 9.01 1.12 -21.44
C ALA A 61 8.31 2.48 -21.31
N GLY A 62 6.97 2.48 -21.20
CA GLY A 62 6.24 3.73 -21.07
C GLY A 62 6.49 4.48 -19.76
N LEU A 63 6.84 3.81 -18.65
CA LEU A 63 7.32 4.49 -17.45
C LEU A 63 8.72 5.11 -17.67
N ALA A 64 9.63 4.41 -18.35
CA ALA A 64 10.96 4.94 -18.66
C ALA A 64 10.89 6.17 -19.58
N ASP A 65 10.05 6.11 -20.61
CA ASP A 65 9.82 7.23 -21.52
C ASP A 65 9.18 8.41 -20.79
N TYR A 66 8.23 8.14 -19.89
CA TYR A 66 7.63 9.18 -19.05
C TYR A 66 8.65 9.87 -18.15
N LEU A 67 9.56 9.11 -17.53
CA LEU A 67 10.64 9.65 -16.70
C LEU A 67 11.55 10.59 -17.51
N ARG A 68 11.97 10.15 -18.71
CA ARG A 68 12.86 10.93 -19.60
C ARG A 68 12.18 12.17 -20.15
N ALA A 69 10.99 12.01 -20.75
CA ALA A 69 10.25 13.11 -21.34
C ALA A 69 9.85 14.16 -20.29
N GLY A 70 9.56 13.72 -19.08
CA GLY A 70 9.28 14.59 -17.94
C GLY A 70 10.52 15.19 -17.29
N GLY A 71 11.74 14.79 -17.66
CA GLY A 71 12.99 15.26 -17.03
C GLY A 71 13.03 14.98 -15.53
N PHE A 72 12.49 13.83 -15.09
CA PHE A 72 12.50 13.45 -13.69
C PHE A 72 13.90 13.00 -13.27
N SER A 73 14.40 13.58 -12.20
CA SER A 73 15.74 13.30 -11.65
C SER A 73 15.73 12.25 -10.53
N LEU A 74 14.54 11.89 -10.05
CA LEU A 74 14.35 10.91 -8.99
C LEU A 74 12.97 10.26 -9.13
N LEU A 75 12.94 8.93 -9.01
CA LEU A 75 11.71 8.16 -8.82
C LEU A 75 11.62 7.74 -7.35
N VAL A 76 10.48 7.99 -6.72
CA VAL A 76 10.14 7.42 -5.42
C VAL A 76 8.99 6.45 -5.57
N ASP A 77 9.24 5.17 -5.30
CA ASP A 77 8.19 4.17 -5.16
C ASP A 77 7.67 4.17 -3.73
N ALA A 78 6.54 4.84 -3.52
CA ALA A 78 5.76 4.85 -2.27
C ALA A 78 4.42 4.10 -2.43
N THR A 79 4.37 3.13 -3.35
CA THR A 79 3.17 2.32 -3.60
C THR A 79 2.92 1.33 -2.46
N HIS A 80 1.69 0.79 -2.40
CA HIS A 80 1.29 -0.17 -1.37
C HIS A 80 2.26 -1.39 -1.31
N PRO A 81 2.53 -2.00 -0.14
CA PRO A 81 3.43 -3.15 -0.03
C PRO A 81 3.03 -4.36 -0.92
N PHE A 82 1.74 -4.50 -1.22
CA PHE A 82 1.23 -5.54 -2.12
C PHE A 82 1.25 -5.15 -3.61
N ALA A 83 1.75 -3.96 -3.96
CA ALA A 83 1.81 -3.47 -5.34
C ALA A 83 3.09 -3.93 -6.07
N ALA A 84 3.48 -5.21 -5.92
CA ALA A 84 4.76 -5.73 -6.41
C ALA A 84 4.99 -5.51 -7.91
N ARG A 85 3.95 -5.60 -8.74
CA ARG A 85 4.05 -5.41 -10.20
C ARG A 85 4.53 -4.02 -10.59
N ILE A 86 3.95 -2.96 -10.02
CA ILE A 86 4.36 -1.58 -10.37
C ILE A 86 5.76 -1.27 -9.82
N SER A 87 6.15 -1.87 -8.71
CA SER A 87 7.49 -1.74 -8.15
C SER A 87 8.55 -2.46 -8.97
N ALA A 88 8.24 -3.65 -9.48
CA ALA A 88 9.09 -4.33 -10.47
C ALA A 88 9.26 -3.46 -11.72
N ASN A 89 8.17 -2.85 -12.20
CA ASN A 89 8.24 -1.92 -13.32
C ASN A 89 9.07 -0.68 -12.99
N ALA A 90 8.96 -0.13 -11.78
CA ALA A 90 9.71 1.03 -11.34
C ALA A 90 11.21 0.76 -11.33
N VAL A 91 11.65 -0.38 -10.80
CA VAL A 91 13.06 -0.79 -10.79
C VAL A 91 13.62 -0.87 -12.22
N GLN A 92 12.92 -1.56 -13.12
CA GLN A 92 13.37 -1.72 -14.50
C GLN A 92 13.35 -0.38 -15.26
N ALA A 93 12.29 0.40 -15.13
CA ALA A 93 12.14 1.67 -15.83
C ALA A 93 13.14 2.72 -15.34
N ALA A 94 13.41 2.78 -14.04
CA ALA A 94 14.44 3.63 -13.45
C ALA A 94 15.82 3.29 -14.01
N GLY A 95 16.16 2.00 -14.09
CA GLY A 95 17.40 1.54 -14.72
C GLY A 95 17.51 1.91 -16.20
N LEU A 96 16.44 1.73 -16.97
CA LEU A 96 16.42 2.13 -18.39
C LEU A 96 16.57 3.65 -18.56
N ALA A 97 15.90 4.44 -17.72
CA ALA A 97 15.90 5.89 -17.79
C ALA A 97 17.16 6.55 -17.18
N ASP A 98 18.04 5.77 -16.55
CA ASP A 98 19.16 6.23 -15.73
C ASP A 98 18.71 7.23 -14.62
N VAL A 99 17.58 6.92 -13.99
CA VAL A 99 16.99 7.72 -12.90
C VAL A 99 17.15 6.97 -11.58
N PRO A 100 17.73 7.57 -10.52
CA PRO A 100 17.77 6.96 -9.21
C PRO A 100 16.37 6.59 -8.69
N LEU A 101 16.28 5.45 -8.00
CA LEU A 101 15.04 4.96 -7.40
C LEU A 101 15.20 4.82 -5.89
N ILE A 102 14.34 5.50 -5.13
CA ILE A 102 14.10 5.25 -3.72
C ILE A 102 12.81 4.45 -3.59
N SER A 103 12.84 3.36 -2.84
CA SER A 103 11.65 2.57 -2.51
C SER A 103 11.29 2.78 -1.04
N LEU A 104 10.22 3.53 -0.80
CA LEU A 104 9.66 3.73 0.53
C LEU A 104 8.90 2.47 0.94
N HIS A 105 9.56 1.65 1.75
CA HIS A 105 9.11 0.34 2.17
C HIS A 105 8.95 0.29 3.68
N ARG A 106 7.82 0.80 4.17
CA ARG A 106 7.50 0.76 5.60
C ARG A 106 7.49 -0.67 6.16
N PRO A 107 7.86 -0.89 7.44
CA PRO A 107 7.87 -2.22 8.05
C PRO A 107 6.51 -2.92 8.04
N GLY A 108 6.54 -4.26 8.17
CA GLY A 108 5.36 -5.07 8.49
C GLY A 108 4.79 -4.73 9.85
N TRP A 109 3.50 -5.00 10.07
CA TRP A 109 3.06 -5.22 11.43
C TRP A 109 3.63 -6.54 11.94
N GLU A 110 3.99 -6.55 13.21
CA GLU A 110 4.46 -7.72 13.93
C GLU A 110 3.41 -8.14 14.96
N ALA A 111 3.26 -9.45 15.15
CA ALA A 111 2.36 -9.99 16.15
C ALA A 111 2.87 -9.66 17.56
N GLN A 112 1.96 -9.30 18.44
CA GLN A 112 2.20 -9.00 19.85
C GLN A 112 1.51 -10.05 20.73
N ALA A 113 1.80 -10.02 22.03
CA ALA A 113 1.12 -10.89 22.98
C ALA A 113 -0.41 -10.74 22.87
N GLY A 114 -1.10 -11.88 22.75
CA GLY A 114 -2.56 -11.94 22.58
C GLY A 114 -3.05 -11.89 21.12
N ASP A 115 -2.19 -11.67 20.13
CA ASP A 115 -2.56 -11.83 18.73
C ASP A 115 -2.64 -13.33 18.34
N ASP A 116 -3.77 -13.76 17.74
CA ASP A 116 -3.88 -15.05 17.02
C ASP A 116 -3.77 -14.76 15.51
N TRP A 117 -2.54 -14.65 15.01
CA TRP A 117 -2.29 -14.45 13.59
C TRP A 117 -1.90 -15.76 12.91
N ARG A 118 -2.60 -16.08 11.82
CA ARG A 118 -2.32 -17.24 10.97
C ARG A 118 -1.77 -16.73 9.65
N MET A 119 -0.45 -16.80 9.51
CA MET A 119 0.24 -16.30 8.31
C MET A 119 -0.01 -17.24 7.13
N VAL A 120 -0.35 -16.67 5.97
CA VAL A 120 -0.58 -17.40 4.71
C VAL A 120 0.09 -16.70 3.55
N ALA A 121 0.45 -17.43 2.49
CA ALA A 121 1.21 -16.89 1.37
C ALA A 121 0.41 -15.88 0.52
N ASP A 122 -0.87 -16.15 0.29
CA ASP A 122 -1.71 -15.39 -0.61
C ASP A 122 -3.19 -15.42 -0.20
N VAL A 123 -4.04 -14.71 -0.97
CA VAL A 123 -5.48 -14.64 -0.71
C VAL A 123 -6.18 -16.00 -0.88
N PRO A 124 -5.93 -16.80 -1.93
CA PRO A 124 -6.47 -18.16 -2.02
C PRO A 124 -6.18 -19.02 -0.78
N ALA A 125 -4.93 -19.03 -0.30
CA ALA A 125 -4.56 -19.73 0.93
C ALA A 125 -5.29 -19.17 2.15
N ALA A 126 -5.52 -17.86 2.21
CA ALA A 126 -6.29 -17.22 3.26
C ALA A 126 -7.75 -17.69 3.29
N VAL A 127 -8.37 -17.85 2.13
CA VAL A 127 -9.74 -18.38 2.00
C VAL A 127 -9.79 -19.85 2.40
N ALA A 128 -8.83 -20.67 1.96
CA ALA A 128 -8.75 -22.06 2.35
C ALA A 128 -8.60 -22.25 3.87
N ALA A 129 -7.84 -21.36 4.53
CA ALA A 129 -7.61 -21.40 5.97
C ALA A 129 -8.86 -21.12 6.83
N LEU A 130 -9.96 -20.61 6.24
CA LEU A 130 -11.24 -20.46 6.94
C LEU A 130 -11.93 -21.79 7.23
N GLY A 131 -11.61 -22.85 6.46
CA GLY A 131 -12.18 -24.18 6.62
C GLY A 131 -13.62 -24.32 6.11
N ALA A 132 -14.20 -25.50 6.32
CA ALA A 132 -15.51 -25.85 5.77
C ALA A 132 -16.71 -25.33 6.59
N ALA A 133 -16.52 -25.05 7.88
CA ALA A 133 -17.60 -24.58 8.74
C ALA A 133 -17.97 -23.13 8.41
N ALA A 134 -19.27 -22.82 8.38
CA ALA A 134 -19.74 -21.46 8.14
C ALA A 134 -19.15 -20.51 9.20
N ALA A 135 -18.60 -19.40 8.73
CA ALA A 135 -17.94 -18.39 9.55
C ALA A 135 -18.45 -17.00 9.19
N ARG A 136 -18.21 -16.03 10.06
CA ARG A 136 -18.49 -14.61 9.83
C ARG A 136 -17.17 -13.88 9.69
N VAL A 137 -16.85 -13.45 8.48
CA VAL A 137 -15.50 -13.07 8.09
C VAL A 137 -15.47 -11.59 7.71
N PHE A 138 -14.64 -10.82 8.40
CA PHE A 138 -14.37 -9.45 8.04
C PHE A 138 -13.19 -9.39 7.06
N VAL A 139 -13.44 -8.92 5.84
CA VAL A 139 -12.47 -8.91 4.74
C VAL A 139 -11.98 -7.50 4.48
N THR A 140 -10.66 -7.31 4.57
CA THR A 140 -10.01 -6.00 4.41
C THR A 140 -8.93 -6.01 3.32
N LEU A 141 -9.11 -6.86 2.29
CA LEU A 141 -8.15 -7.09 1.21
C LEU A 141 -8.20 -6.02 0.10
N GLY A 142 -9.28 -5.24 0.05
CA GLY A 142 -9.60 -4.29 -1.01
C GLY A 142 -10.36 -4.94 -2.19
N ARG A 143 -11.23 -4.17 -2.86
CA ARG A 143 -12.17 -4.67 -3.88
C ARG A 143 -11.57 -5.44 -5.07
N GLN A 144 -10.28 -5.29 -5.35
CA GLN A 144 -9.65 -5.94 -6.51
C GLN A 144 -9.20 -7.38 -6.22
N GLU A 145 -9.23 -7.80 -4.95
CA GLU A 145 -8.65 -9.08 -4.52
C GLU A 145 -9.65 -9.94 -3.72
N VAL A 146 -10.94 -9.73 -3.96
CA VAL A 146 -12.05 -10.45 -3.29
C VAL A 146 -12.63 -11.59 -4.13
N ALA A 147 -12.22 -11.73 -5.40
CA ALA A 147 -12.67 -12.83 -6.26
C ALA A 147 -12.41 -14.24 -5.67
N PRO A 148 -11.29 -14.51 -4.97
CA PRO A 148 -11.06 -15.83 -4.38
C PRO A 148 -12.09 -16.24 -3.33
N LEU A 149 -12.86 -15.32 -2.75
CA LEU A 149 -13.93 -15.63 -1.78
C LEU A 149 -15.02 -16.52 -2.39
N LEU A 150 -15.17 -16.51 -3.73
CA LEU A 150 -16.12 -17.36 -4.46
C LEU A 150 -15.87 -18.86 -4.26
N ALA A 151 -14.65 -19.26 -3.90
CA ALA A 151 -14.31 -20.65 -3.62
C ALA A 151 -14.87 -21.15 -2.28
N ALA A 152 -15.37 -20.26 -1.42
CA ALA A 152 -15.93 -20.61 -0.11
C ALA A 152 -17.24 -19.84 0.17
N PRO A 153 -18.33 -20.16 -0.56
CA PRO A 153 -19.59 -19.42 -0.49
C PRO A 153 -20.39 -19.65 0.80
N GLN A 154 -20.00 -20.63 1.62
CA GLN A 154 -20.65 -20.96 2.89
C GLN A 154 -20.46 -19.91 4.00
N HIS A 155 -19.49 -19.01 3.86
CA HIS A 155 -19.21 -18.00 4.87
C HIS A 155 -20.04 -16.73 4.66
N HIS A 156 -20.31 -16.02 5.75
CA HIS A 156 -20.83 -14.66 5.72
C HIS A 156 -19.67 -13.67 5.61
N TYR A 157 -19.62 -12.89 4.54
CA TYR A 157 -18.57 -11.91 4.31
C TYR A 157 -19.05 -10.50 4.58
N LEU A 158 -18.35 -9.80 5.47
CA LEU A 158 -18.39 -8.35 5.58
C LEU A 158 -17.15 -7.80 4.89
N ILE A 159 -17.30 -7.22 3.70
CA ILE A 159 -16.18 -6.65 2.95
C ILE A 159 -16.16 -5.14 3.17
N ARG A 160 -15.06 -4.62 3.68
CA ARG A 160 -14.85 -3.16 3.70
C ARG A 160 -14.07 -2.72 2.47
N SER A 161 -14.60 -1.73 1.76
CA SER A 161 -13.99 -1.16 0.56
C SER A 161 -14.27 0.34 0.47
N VAL A 162 -13.39 1.08 -0.21
CA VAL A 162 -13.60 2.51 -0.46
C VAL A 162 -14.66 2.74 -1.54
N ASP A 163 -14.61 1.95 -2.62
CA ASP A 163 -15.60 1.97 -3.69
C ASP A 163 -16.37 0.64 -3.73
N PRO A 164 -17.58 0.62 -4.31
CA PRO A 164 -18.32 -0.62 -4.56
C PRO A 164 -17.50 -1.67 -5.30
N ILE A 165 -17.78 -2.94 -4.98
CA ILE A 165 -17.30 -4.08 -5.76
C ILE A 165 -18.17 -4.14 -7.01
N ASP A 166 -17.55 -4.03 -8.18
CA ASP A 166 -18.22 -3.91 -9.47
C ASP A 166 -17.49 -4.76 -10.53
N PRO A 167 -18.14 -5.78 -11.11
CA PRO A 167 -19.50 -6.24 -10.78
C PRO A 167 -19.58 -6.84 -9.37
N PRO A 168 -20.77 -6.85 -8.72
CA PRO A 168 -20.97 -7.50 -7.44
C PRO A 168 -20.57 -8.98 -7.47
N LEU A 169 -20.03 -9.51 -6.35
CA LEU A 169 -19.72 -10.93 -6.25
C LEU A 169 -21.01 -11.75 -6.05
N PRO A 170 -21.22 -12.84 -6.79
CA PRO A 170 -22.37 -13.73 -6.63
C PRO A 170 -22.22 -14.64 -5.39
N LEU A 171 -22.13 -14.04 -4.20
CA LEU A 171 -22.06 -14.74 -2.91
C LEU A 171 -23.40 -14.64 -2.18
N PRO A 172 -23.92 -15.73 -1.58
CA PRO A 172 -25.24 -15.74 -0.95
C PRO A 172 -25.30 -14.86 0.31
N HIS A 173 -24.15 -14.64 0.96
CA HIS A 173 -24.06 -13.99 2.27
C HIS A 173 -22.97 -12.92 2.27
N LEU A 174 -23.20 -11.85 1.52
CA LEU A 174 -22.25 -10.74 1.37
C LEU A 174 -22.87 -9.41 1.79
N GLN A 175 -22.15 -8.68 2.62
CA GLN A 175 -22.38 -7.26 2.89
C GLN A 175 -21.14 -6.46 2.54
N CYS A 176 -21.32 -5.36 1.79
CA CYS A 176 -20.25 -4.41 1.50
C CYS A 176 -20.41 -3.17 2.39
N LEU A 177 -19.38 -2.85 3.17
CA LEU A 177 -19.26 -1.63 3.94
C LEU A 177 -18.38 -0.65 3.15
N LEU A 178 -19.00 0.44 2.68
CA LEU A 178 -18.28 1.53 2.00
C LEU A 178 -17.71 2.48 3.03
N ASP A 179 -16.40 2.42 3.22
CA ASP A 179 -15.73 3.16 4.29
C ASP A 179 -14.26 3.40 3.96
N ARG A 180 -13.70 4.48 4.51
CA ARG A 180 -12.34 4.94 4.29
C ARG A 180 -11.73 5.40 5.61
N GLY A 181 -10.56 4.85 5.93
CA GLY A 181 -9.85 5.19 7.15
C GLY A 181 -9.30 6.63 7.19
N PRO A 182 -8.66 7.02 8.30
CA PRO A 182 -8.21 6.13 9.39
C PRO A 182 -9.35 5.59 10.25
N PHE A 183 -9.18 4.38 10.78
CA PHE A 183 -10.17 3.72 11.63
C PHE A 183 -9.77 3.79 13.12
N SER A 184 -10.74 3.97 14.01
CA SER A 184 -10.51 3.96 15.46
C SER A 184 -10.70 2.57 16.05
N LEU A 185 -10.02 2.28 17.17
CA LEU A 185 -10.18 1.02 17.90
C LEU A 185 -11.63 0.84 18.37
N GLU A 186 -12.26 1.88 18.92
CA GLU A 186 -13.65 1.83 19.37
C GLU A 186 -14.62 1.48 18.23
N GLY A 187 -14.45 2.13 17.07
CA GLY A 187 -15.26 1.85 15.90
C GLY A 187 -15.09 0.41 15.39
N GLU A 188 -13.86 -0.10 15.37
CA GLU A 188 -13.58 -1.49 15.00
C GLU A 188 -14.19 -2.48 16.00
N LEU A 189 -14.09 -2.23 17.32
CA LEU A 189 -14.72 -3.06 18.34
C LEU A 189 -16.24 -3.12 18.18
N ALA A 190 -16.86 -1.96 17.95
CA ALA A 190 -18.30 -1.87 17.71
C ALA A 190 -18.70 -2.65 16.44
N LEU A 191 -17.96 -2.46 15.35
CA LEU A 191 -18.20 -3.15 14.08
C LEU A 191 -18.09 -4.67 14.21
N LEU A 192 -16.98 -5.16 14.78
CA LEU A 192 -16.72 -6.59 14.92
C LEU A 192 -17.78 -7.27 15.80
N ARG A 193 -18.20 -6.62 16.90
CA ARG A 193 -19.27 -7.11 17.78
C ARG A 193 -20.64 -7.10 17.10
N HIS A 194 -21.00 -5.97 16.47
CA HIS A 194 -22.30 -5.81 15.80
C HIS A 194 -22.51 -6.90 14.74
N HIS A 195 -21.49 -7.14 13.91
CA HIS A 195 -21.55 -8.15 12.87
C HIS A 195 -21.21 -9.57 13.36
N ARG A 196 -20.90 -9.77 14.65
CA ARG A 196 -20.49 -11.04 15.24
C ARG A 196 -19.35 -11.70 14.46
N ILE A 197 -18.33 -10.91 14.14
CA ILE A 197 -17.20 -11.38 13.35
C ILE A 197 -16.43 -12.44 14.14
N SER A 198 -16.11 -13.52 13.44
CA SER A 198 -15.37 -14.67 13.97
C SER A 198 -13.94 -14.77 13.43
N HIS A 199 -13.67 -14.17 12.27
CA HIS A 199 -12.37 -14.20 11.60
C HIS A 199 -12.13 -12.88 10.85
N ILE A 200 -10.87 -12.45 10.78
CA ILE A 200 -10.47 -11.34 9.91
C ILE A 200 -9.55 -11.87 8.82
N LEU A 201 -9.84 -11.54 7.56
CA LEU A 201 -8.92 -11.68 6.44
C LEU A 201 -8.24 -10.32 6.18
N SER A 202 -6.92 -10.29 6.30
CA SER A 202 -6.15 -9.07 6.10
C SER A 202 -4.81 -9.30 5.41
N LYS A 203 -4.27 -8.22 4.87
CA LYS A 203 -2.91 -8.13 4.35
C LYS A 203 -2.03 -7.48 5.38
N ASN A 204 -0.79 -7.94 5.50
CA ASN A 204 0.19 -7.25 6.34
C ASN A 204 0.65 -5.94 5.70
N SER A 205 -0.19 -4.90 5.71
CA SER A 205 0.07 -3.61 5.05
C SER A 205 0.98 -2.68 5.86
N GLY A 206 1.13 -2.89 7.18
CA GLY A 206 2.06 -2.16 8.05
C GLY A 206 1.81 -0.66 8.28
N GLY A 207 0.63 -0.13 7.95
CA GLY A 207 0.33 1.31 8.09
C GLY A 207 -0.69 1.61 9.18
N GLU A 208 -0.44 2.64 9.99
CA GLU A 208 -1.29 2.98 11.15
C GLU A 208 -2.78 3.15 10.85
N ALA A 209 -3.12 3.75 9.70
CA ALA A 209 -4.50 4.07 9.34
C ALA A 209 -5.45 2.85 9.33
N ALA A 210 -4.92 1.63 9.15
CA ALA A 210 -5.69 0.39 9.13
C ALA A 210 -5.31 -0.58 10.25
N ARG A 211 -4.48 -0.17 11.23
CA ARG A 211 -4.01 -1.04 12.32
C ARG A 211 -5.11 -1.39 13.32
N ALA A 212 -6.03 -0.45 13.58
CA ALA A 212 -7.08 -0.58 14.60
C ALA A 212 -7.89 -1.90 14.58
N LYS A 213 -8.15 -2.47 13.39
CA LYS A 213 -8.84 -3.76 13.26
C LYS A 213 -8.08 -4.94 13.90
N LEU A 214 -6.75 -4.89 13.91
CA LEU A 214 -5.89 -5.91 14.51
C LEU A 214 -5.90 -5.78 16.04
N ASP A 215 -5.90 -4.55 16.54
CA ASP A 215 -6.00 -4.29 17.97
C ASP A 215 -7.38 -4.67 18.50
N ALA A 216 -8.45 -4.42 17.73
CA ALA A 216 -9.79 -4.88 18.02
C ALA A 216 -9.89 -6.42 17.98
N ALA A 217 -9.24 -7.06 17.01
CA ALA A 217 -9.17 -8.52 16.93
C ALA A 217 -8.51 -9.12 18.18
N ARG A 218 -7.36 -8.57 18.60
CA ARG A 218 -6.66 -8.94 19.84
C ARG A 218 -7.56 -8.81 21.05
N ALA A 219 -8.23 -7.67 21.20
CA ALA A 219 -9.11 -7.40 22.33
C ALA A 219 -10.35 -8.33 22.38
N LEU A 220 -10.76 -8.90 21.26
CA LEU A 220 -11.90 -9.82 21.15
C LEU A 220 -11.49 -11.28 21.02
N GLY A 221 -10.19 -11.60 20.99
CA GLY A 221 -9.69 -12.95 20.73
C GLY A 221 -10.05 -13.49 19.35
N ILE A 222 -10.24 -12.62 18.36
CA ILE A 222 -10.62 -12.99 16.99
C ILE A 222 -9.35 -13.36 16.20
N PRO A 223 -9.29 -14.55 15.58
CA PRO A 223 -8.18 -14.92 14.70
C PRO A 223 -8.09 -14.00 13.48
N VAL A 224 -6.86 -13.62 13.13
CA VAL A 224 -6.53 -12.89 11.91
C VAL A 224 -5.77 -13.82 10.97
N ILE A 225 -6.40 -14.17 9.85
CA ILE A 225 -5.71 -14.83 8.75
C ILE A 225 -5.01 -13.73 7.95
N MET A 226 -3.69 -13.70 8.08
CA MET A 226 -2.83 -12.61 7.63
C MET A 226 -2.05 -13.03 6.39
N VAL A 227 -2.37 -12.42 5.25
CA VAL A 227 -1.61 -12.60 4.02
C VAL A 227 -0.24 -11.95 4.17
N ALA A 228 0.80 -12.75 3.96
CA ALA A 228 2.19 -12.34 3.94
C ALA A 228 2.45 -11.35 2.80
N ARG A 229 3.46 -10.49 2.98
CA ARG A 229 3.85 -9.55 1.92
C ARG A 229 4.50 -10.33 0.78
N PRO A 230 4.20 -10.00 -0.48
CA PRO A 230 4.94 -10.55 -1.59
C PRO A 230 6.37 -10.03 -1.58
N ASP A 231 7.28 -10.77 -2.21
CA ASP A 231 8.58 -10.23 -2.56
C ASP A 231 8.40 -9.03 -3.50
N LYS A 232 8.89 -7.88 -3.04
CA LYS A 232 8.75 -6.59 -3.72
C LYS A 232 10.14 -6.11 -4.16
N PRO A 233 10.44 -6.09 -5.48
CA PRO A 233 11.64 -5.48 -6.00
C PRO A 233 11.73 -4.01 -5.56
N ALA A 234 12.95 -3.55 -5.28
CA ALA A 234 13.18 -2.22 -4.75
C ALA A 234 14.50 -1.64 -5.28
N GLY A 235 14.57 -0.31 -5.35
CA GLY A 235 15.84 0.42 -5.45
C GLY A 235 16.46 0.59 -4.07
N LEU A 236 16.92 1.81 -3.75
CA LEU A 236 17.38 2.14 -2.41
C LEU A 236 16.20 2.07 -1.43
N ARG A 237 16.21 1.07 -0.54
CA ARG A 237 15.14 0.86 0.44
C ARG A 237 15.24 1.86 1.59
N VAL A 238 14.10 2.45 1.93
CA VAL A 238 13.96 3.36 3.06
C VAL A 238 12.63 3.05 3.75
N ASP A 239 12.61 3.00 5.08
CA ASP A 239 11.47 2.51 5.85
C ASP A 239 10.43 3.59 6.20
N SER A 240 10.74 4.86 5.99
CA SER A 240 9.95 5.97 6.52
C SER A 240 10.04 7.20 5.63
N VAL A 241 8.99 8.04 5.69
CA VAL A 241 8.97 9.35 5.02
C VAL A 241 10.14 10.21 5.50
N ALA A 242 10.41 10.20 6.82
CA ALA A 242 11.54 10.90 7.40
C ALA A 242 12.89 10.44 6.84
N GLY A 243 13.08 9.12 6.64
CA GLY A 243 14.28 8.59 6.00
C GLY A 243 14.45 9.09 4.56
N VAL A 244 13.36 9.14 3.77
CA VAL A 244 13.42 9.65 2.38
C VAL A 244 13.82 11.11 2.39
N LEU A 245 13.18 11.91 3.24
CA LEU A 245 13.54 13.33 3.39
C LEU A 245 15.01 13.46 3.84
N GLY A 246 15.47 12.68 4.80
CA GLY A 246 16.87 12.70 5.26
C GLY A 246 17.87 12.52 4.12
N LEU A 247 17.63 11.56 3.22
CA LEU A 247 18.47 11.35 2.04
C LEU A 247 18.49 12.53 1.06
N LEU A 248 17.39 13.30 0.99
CA LEU A 248 17.29 14.48 0.12
C LEU A 248 17.94 15.73 0.73
N HIS A 249 18.26 15.73 2.03
CA HIS A 249 18.89 16.86 2.73
C HIS A 249 20.39 16.69 2.96
N GLN A 250 20.96 15.47 2.88
CA GLN A 250 22.38 15.28 3.15
C GLN A 250 23.26 15.68 1.94
N PRO A 251 24.23 16.61 2.10
CA PRO A 251 25.30 16.77 1.12
C PRO A 251 26.12 15.48 1.11
N GLY A 252 26.32 14.88 -0.07
CA GLY A 252 27.17 13.69 -0.20
C GLY A 252 28.62 13.97 0.26
N PRO A 253 29.40 12.95 0.67
CA PRO A 253 30.81 13.17 0.96
C PRO A 253 31.50 13.72 -0.28
N ALA A 254 32.19 14.85 -0.13
CA ALA A 254 33.08 15.35 -1.16
C ALA A 254 34.17 14.30 -1.38
N MET A 255 34.12 13.57 -2.48
CA MET A 255 35.30 12.81 -2.90
C MET A 255 36.37 13.82 -3.28
N ALA A 256 37.44 13.85 -2.50
CA ALA A 256 38.66 14.60 -2.79
C ALA A 256 39.06 14.32 -4.24
N ARG A 257 39.22 15.39 -5.03
CA ARG A 257 39.89 15.28 -6.32
C ARG A 257 41.34 14.89 -6.01
N GLY A 258 41.67 13.64 -6.30
CA GLY A 258 43.06 13.19 -6.35
C GLY A 258 43.81 14.07 -7.34
N VAL A 259 44.93 14.60 -6.85
CA VAL A 259 45.96 15.33 -7.61
C VAL A 259 46.51 14.45 -8.71
#